data_AF-A0A7C9IIW6-F1
#
_entry.id   AF-A0A7C9IIW6-F1
#
_cell.length_a   1.000
_cell.length_b   1.000
_cell.length_c   1.000
_cell.angle_alpha   90.00
_cell.angle_beta   90.00
_cell.angle_gamma   90.00
#
_symmetry.space_group_name_H-M   'P 1'
#
loop_
_entity.id
_entity.type
_entity.pdbx_description
1 polymer ?
#
loop_
_entity_poly.entity_id
_entity_poly.type
_entity_poly.pdbx_seq_one_letter_code
_entity_poly.pdbx_strand_id
1 'polypeptide(L)'
;MTRLPAFAALVGAIWCLPGLAVGEDGVTLLIDRRAGEVSFYLSLPAEDLPAVMGEGAGEMLGPDGTVDIDALYDGTFDTADRLFAGSALRVNGEEVQVEALSMMLHDPKFLPPFADPYDGQVSIAVCTSPETVRGMELAELRAYLGYFAWRVDGLGPLELSFPRTGRDPVEVTLRVFDDFEPAGERVVFLEDGGTISVPVAATFAPGGSKIGTGAAIGALALIVAFTFSYMSRARRRRHAGQSQG
;
A
#
# COMPACT_ATOMS: atom_id res chain seq x y z
N MET A 1 -52.26 23.54 -27.06
CA MET A 1 -52.02 23.30 -25.63
C MET A 1 -50.94 22.26 -25.48
N THR A 2 -49.68 22.71 -25.51
CA THR A 2 -48.46 21.89 -25.44
C THR A 2 -47.95 21.91 -24.00
N ARG A 3 -47.86 20.74 -23.35
CA ARG A 3 -47.30 20.60 -22.00
C ARG A 3 -45.80 20.35 -22.09
N LEU A 4 -45.00 21.22 -21.48
CA LEU A 4 -43.59 20.96 -21.17
C LEU A 4 -43.46 19.86 -20.10
N PRO A 5 -42.47 18.95 -20.17
CA PRO A 5 -42.07 18.16 -19.01
C PRO A 5 -41.02 18.91 -18.19
N ALA A 6 -41.15 18.79 -16.87
CA ALA A 6 -40.32 19.41 -15.85
C ALA A 6 -38.88 18.88 -15.87
N PHE A 7 -37.95 19.84 -15.75
CA PHE A 7 -36.53 19.63 -15.49
C PHE A 7 -36.28 19.32 -14.00
N ALA A 8 -35.12 18.71 -13.76
CA ALA A 8 -34.33 18.73 -12.52
C ALA A 8 -34.75 17.79 -11.37
N ALA A 9 -34.27 16.55 -11.42
CA ALA A 9 -33.84 15.84 -10.21
C ALA A 9 -32.31 15.93 -10.14
N LEU A 10 -31.82 16.90 -9.36
CA LEU A 10 -30.41 17.06 -9.03
C LEU A 10 -30.07 16.01 -7.96
N VAL A 11 -29.46 14.90 -8.35
CA VAL A 11 -28.92 13.92 -7.39
C VAL A 11 -27.55 14.43 -6.94
N GLY A 12 -27.56 15.19 -5.84
CA GLY A 12 -26.35 15.49 -5.08
C GLY A 12 -25.91 14.23 -4.34
N ALA A 13 -24.96 13.49 -4.93
CA ALA A 13 -24.21 12.49 -4.20
C ALA A 13 -22.96 13.16 -3.64
N ILE A 14 -23.07 13.64 -2.39
CA ILE A 14 -21.92 13.99 -1.55
C ILE A 14 -21.20 12.68 -1.24
N TRP A 15 -20.08 12.43 -1.91
CA TRP A 15 -19.16 11.35 -1.55
C TRP A 15 -18.21 11.88 -0.45
N CYS A 16 -18.73 11.97 0.77
CA CYS A 16 -17.87 11.86 1.96
C CYS A 16 -17.69 10.37 2.22
N LEU A 17 -16.76 9.73 1.50
CA LEU A 17 -16.24 8.46 2.00
C LEU A 17 -15.27 8.81 3.13
N PRO A 18 -15.50 8.35 4.36
CA PRO A 18 -14.47 8.42 5.39
C PRO A 18 -13.25 7.69 4.82
N GLY A 19 -12.08 8.35 4.90
CA GLY A 19 -10.82 7.71 4.57
C GLY A 19 -10.78 6.37 5.29
N LEU A 20 -10.71 5.28 4.52
CA LEU A 20 -10.29 4.01 5.06
C LEU A 20 -8.92 4.29 5.65
N ALA A 21 -8.86 4.38 6.98
CA ALA A 21 -7.60 4.30 7.70
C ALA A 21 -7.03 2.95 7.30
N VAL A 22 -6.08 2.98 6.38
CA VAL A 22 -5.20 1.85 6.12
C VAL A 22 -4.62 1.50 7.49
N GLY A 23 -4.79 0.24 7.92
CA GLY A 23 -4.36 -0.17 9.24
C GLY A 23 -2.88 0.15 9.41
N GLU A 24 -2.53 0.84 10.50
CA GLU A 24 -1.15 1.18 10.88
C GLU A 24 -0.26 -0.06 11.02
N ASP A 25 -0.88 -1.25 11.03
CA ASP A 25 -0.24 -2.55 11.17
C ASP A 25 0.37 -3.08 9.85
N GLY A 26 0.00 -2.55 8.68
CA GLY A 26 0.39 -3.10 7.38
C GLY A 26 1.82 -2.74 6.89
N VAL A 27 2.17 -3.22 5.69
CA VAL A 27 3.42 -2.84 5.02
C VAL A 27 3.23 -1.51 4.27
N THR A 28 4.14 -0.56 4.48
CA THR A 28 4.16 0.71 3.76
C THR A 28 5.50 0.89 3.03
N LEU A 29 5.43 1.16 1.73
CA LEU A 29 6.58 1.45 0.89
C LEU A 29 6.46 2.88 0.34
N LEU A 30 7.42 3.72 0.71
CA LEU A 30 7.60 5.06 0.18
C LEU A 30 8.68 5.01 -0.89
N ILE A 31 8.45 5.59 -2.06
CA ILE A 31 9.44 5.73 -3.13
C ILE A 31 9.56 7.20 -3.47
N ASP A 32 10.74 7.78 -3.29
CA ASP A 32 11.06 9.14 -3.71
C ASP A 32 11.97 9.11 -4.95
N ARG A 33 11.51 9.75 -6.02
CA ARG A 33 12.11 9.69 -7.36
C ARG A 33 12.71 11.04 -7.71
N ARG A 34 13.94 11.04 -8.23
CA ARG A 34 14.60 12.26 -8.72
C ARG A 34 15.37 11.94 -10.01
N ALA A 35 15.76 12.99 -10.74
CA ALA A 35 16.39 12.83 -12.05
C ALA A 35 17.70 11.99 -12.06
N GLY A 36 18.38 11.85 -10.92
CA GLY A 36 19.65 11.12 -10.81
C GLY A 36 19.68 10.03 -9.75
N GLU A 37 18.55 9.79 -9.07
CA GLU A 37 18.49 8.87 -7.93
C GLU A 37 17.06 8.40 -7.65
N VAL A 38 16.96 7.27 -6.96
CA VAL A 38 15.72 6.77 -6.34
C VAL A 38 16.04 6.40 -4.91
N SER A 39 15.22 6.87 -3.97
CA SER A 39 15.24 6.41 -2.59
C SER A 39 13.96 5.65 -2.30
N PHE A 40 14.04 4.61 -1.47
CA PHE A 40 12.85 3.93 -0.98
C PHE A 40 12.97 3.60 0.50
N TYR A 41 11.83 3.72 1.18
CA TYR A 41 11.70 3.54 2.62
C TYR A 41 10.57 2.55 2.87
N LEU A 42 10.86 1.49 3.61
CA LEU A 42 9.93 0.41 3.89
C LEU A 42 9.65 0.37 5.39
N SER A 43 8.38 0.30 5.77
CA SER A 43 7.94 0.01 7.13
C SER A 43 7.06 -1.24 7.13
N LEU A 44 7.31 -2.16 8.06
CA LEU A 44 6.54 -3.39 8.26
C LEU A 44 6.67 -3.88 9.71
N PRO A 45 5.76 -4.74 10.20
CA PRO A 45 5.99 -5.51 11.43
C PRO A 45 7.33 -6.25 11.35
N ALA A 46 8.16 -6.18 12.39
CA ALA A 46 9.51 -6.74 12.32
C ALA A 46 9.51 -8.27 12.19
N GLU A 47 8.48 -8.94 12.73
CA GLU A 47 8.28 -10.38 12.55
C GLU A 47 8.00 -10.81 11.10
N ASP A 48 7.54 -9.88 10.24
CA ASP A 48 7.24 -10.15 8.83
C ASP A 48 8.48 -10.05 7.92
N LEU A 49 9.63 -9.58 8.44
CA LEU A 49 10.87 -9.43 7.66
C LEU A 49 11.26 -10.71 6.91
N PRO A 50 11.34 -11.91 7.54
CA PRO A 50 11.68 -13.14 6.83
C PRO A 50 10.69 -13.47 5.70
N ALA A 51 9.41 -13.20 5.91
CA ALA A 51 8.38 -13.49 4.92
C ALA A 51 8.49 -12.54 3.72
N VAL A 52 8.73 -11.25 3.95
CA VAL A 52 8.76 -10.23 2.89
C VAL A 52 10.11 -10.16 2.18
N MET A 53 11.20 -10.18 2.95
CA MET A 53 12.57 -9.94 2.47
C MET A 53 13.39 -11.22 2.32
N GLY A 54 12.86 -12.38 2.72
CA GLY A 54 13.57 -13.68 2.67
C GLY A 54 14.60 -13.88 3.79
N GLU A 55 14.90 -12.83 4.53
CA GLU A 55 15.85 -12.80 5.65
C GLU A 55 15.22 -12.07 6.83
N GLY A 56 15.65 -12.39 8.05
CA GLY A 56 15.12 -11.81 9.29
C GLY A 56 16.09 -10.88 10.00
N ALA A 57 15.60 -10.25 11.08
CA ALA A 57 16.41 -9.50 12.04
C ALA A 57 16.84 -10.34 13.25
N GLY A 58 16.97 -11.68 13.08
CA GLY A 58 17.20 -12.60 14.20
C GLY A 58 18.52 -12.37 14.93
N GLU A 59 19.52 -11.79 14.28
CA GLU A 59 20.80 -11.43 14.93
C GLU A 59 20.71 -10.22 15.86
N MET A 60 19.62 -9.46 15.77
CA MET A 60 19.32 -8.36 16.69
C MET A 60 18.63 -8.86 17.96
N LEU A 61 18.53 -10.18 18.16
CA LEU A 61 17.91 -10.80 19.32
C LEU A 61 18.96 -11.46 20.22
N GLY A 62 18.78 -11.28 21.51
CA GLY A 62 19.51 -11.99 22.54
C GLY A 62 19.05 -13.45 22.69
N PRO A 63 19.72 -14.23 23.56
CA PRO A 63 19.38 -15.63 23.80
C PRO A 63 17.97 -15.86 24.38
N ASP A 64 17.36 -14.83 24.97
CA ASP A 64 16.01 -14.87 25.52
C ASP A 64 14.92 -14.51 24.49
N GLY A 65 15.30 -14.22 23.23
CA GLY A 65 14.39 -13.85 22.16
C GLY A 65 13.98 -12.38 22.13
N THR A 66 14.52 -11.56 23.05
CA THR A 66 14.28 -10.12 23.09
C THR A 66 15.38 -9.34 22.37
N VAL A 67 15.15 -8.07 22.05
CA VAL A 67 16.14 -7.23 21.36
C VAL A 67 17.45 -7.13 22.15
N ASP A 68 18.54 -7.51 21.49
CA ASP A 68 19.91 -7.21 21.90
C ASP A 68 20.26 -5.78 21.46
N ILE A 69 20.32 -4.87 22.44
CA ILE A 69 20.57 -3.45 22.21
C ILE A 69 21.95 -3.20 21.59
N ASP A 70 22.97 -3.96 22.00
CA ASP A 70 24.32 -3.75 21.51
C ASP A 70 24.40 -4.19 20.04
N ALA A 71 23.80 -5.34 19.71
CA ALA A 71 23.67 -5.81 18.33
C ALA A 71 22.88 -4.84 17.43
N LEU A 72 21.80 -4.24 17.97
CA LEU A 72 21.00 -3.26 17.25
C LEU A 72 21.81 -2.01 16.87
N TYR A 73 22.73 -1.55 17.72
CA TYR A 73 23.59 -0.39 17.41
C TYR A 73 24.74 -0.71 16.46
N ASP A 74 25.29 -1.91 16.53
CA ASP A 74 26.48 -2.29 15.76
C ASP A 74 26.17 -2.67 14.30
N GLY A 75 24.94 -3.13 14.00
CA GLY A 75 24.67 -3.91 12.78
C GLY A 75 23.68 -3.35 11.77
N THR A 76 23.23 -2.09 11.87
CA THR A 76 22.08 -1.60 11.08
C THR A 76 22.28 -1.58 9.56
N PHE A 77 23.47 -1.22 9.09
CA PHE A 77 23.79 -1.15 7.66
C PHE A 77 23.96 -2.54 7.03
N ASP A 78 24.82 -3.37 7.62
CA ASP A 78 25.09 -4.72 7.12
C ASP A 78 23.83 -5.59 7.14
N THR A 79 22.99 -5.41 8.17
CA THR A 79 21.66 -6.05 8.24
C THR A 79 20.78 -5.62 7.08
N ALA A 80 20.69 -4.31 6.83
CA ALA A 80 19.86 -3.77 5.74
C ALA A 80 20.32 -4.28 4.37
N ASP A 81 21.63 -4.32 4.10
CA ASP A 81 22.18 -4.86 2.86
C ASP A 81 21.85 -6.34 2.70
N ARG A 82 22.01 -7.14 3.76
CA ARG A 82 21.64 -8.56 3.72
C ARG A 82 20.14 -8.77 3.49
N LEU A 83 19.28 -8.00 4.15
CA LEU A 83 17.83 -8.05 3.94
C LEU A 83 17.46 -7.74 2.49
N PHE A 84 18.20 -6.87 1.80
CA PHE A 84 17.94 -6.55 0.41
C PHE A 84 18.56 -7.54 -0.58
N ALA A 85 19.49 -8.40 -0.16
CA ALA A 85 20.22 -9.30 -1.07
C ALA A 85 19.32 -10.26 -1.87
N GLY A 86 18.12 -10.57 -1.38
CA GLY A 86 17.11 -11.37 -2.09
C GLY A 86 16.18 -10.56 -3.01
N SER A 87 16.29 -9.24 -3.00
CA SER A 87 15.47 -8.29 -3.77
C SER A 87 16.27 -7.66 -4.90
N ALA A 88 15.58 -7.08 -5.88
CA ALA A 88 16.23 -6.39 -6.99
C ALA A 88 15.45 -5.13 -7.37
N LEU A 89 16.17 -4.04 -7.64
CA LEU A 89 15.62 -2.82 -8.23
C LEU A 89 16.01 -2.76 -9.70
N ARG A 90 15.04 -2.52 -10.57
CA ARG A 90 15.27 -2.19 -11.98
C ARG A 90 14.77 -0.78 -12.29
N VAL A 91 15.54 -0.05 -13.07
CA VAL A 91 15.22 1.28 -13.58
C VAL A 91 15.34 1.25 -15.10
N ASN A 92 14.31 1.66 -15.83
CA ASN A 92 14.27 1.51 -17.29
C ASN A 92 14.50 0.06 -17.77
N GLY A 93 14.13 -0.93 -16.95
CA GLY A 93 14.32 -2.35 -17.25
C GLY A 93 15.75 -2.87 -17.00
N GLU A 94 16.69 -2.03 -16.58
CA GLU A 94 18.04 -2.44 -16.18
C GLU A 94 18.12 -2.59 -14.67
N GLU A 95 18.73 -3.67 -14.18
CA GLU A 95 18.98 -3.85 -12.75
C GLU A 95 20.04 -2.85 -12.28
N VAL A 96 19.77 -2.20 -11.14
CA VAL A 96 20.66 -1.18 -10.57
C VAL A 96 21.14 -1.61 -9.20
N GLN A 97 22.37 -1.22 -8.87
CA GLN A 97 22.89 -1.42 -7.53
C GLN A 97 22.17 -0.51 -6.55
N VAL A 98 21.76 -1.10 -5.43
CA VAL A 98 21.15 -0.42 -4.30
C VAL A 98 22.15 -0.43 -3.15
N GLU A 99 22.21 0.67 -2.42
CA GLU A 99 22.98 0.79 -1.18
C GLU A 99 22.00 0.99 -0.02
N ALA A 100 22.20 0.27 1.09
CA ALA A 100 21.45 0.52 2.30
C ALA A 100 21.81 1.88 2.91
N LEU A 101 20.78 2.64 3.28
CA LEU A 101 20.92 3.83 4.10
C LEU A 101 20.98 3.51 5.59
N SER A 102 20.15 2.56 6.05
CA SER A 102 20.08 2.08 7.44
C SER A 102 18.88 1.14 7.59
N MET A 103 18.88 0.34 8.66
CA MET A 103 17.69 -0.34 9.17
C MET A 103 17.55 -0.11 10.67
N MET A 104 16.32 0.14 11.13
CA MET A 104 16.00 0.39 12.53
C MET A 104 14.79 -0.43 12.98
N LEU A 105 14.77 -0.79 14.27
CA LEU A 105 13.63 -1.42 14.93
C LEU A 105 13.07 -0.45 15.97
N HIS A 106 11.77 -0.20 15.95
CA HIS A 106 11.15 0.77 16.86
C HIS A 106 9.86 0.22 17.46
N ASP A 107 9.54 0.61 18.70
CA ASP A 107 8.19 0.43 19.24
C ASP A 107 7.25 1.40 18.49
N PRO A 108 6.22 0.88 17.78
CA PRO A 108 5.31 1.69 16.98
C PRO A 108 4.64 2.83 17.76
N LYS A 109 4.50 2.71 19.09
CA LYS A 109 3.85 3.71 19.94
C LYS A 109 4.59 5.04 20.01
N PHE A 110 5.89 5.07 19.71
CA PHE A 110 6.74 6.26 19.88
C PHE A 110 7.16 6.91 18.56
N LEU A 111 6.63 6.45 17.44
CA LEU A 111 7.05 6.91 16.13
C LEU A 111 6.09 7.93 15.54
N PRO A 112 6.61 8.89 14.76
CA PRO A 112 5.75 9.68 13.90
C PRO A 112 5.08 8.77 12.86
N PRO A 113 3.98 9.25 12.24
CA PRO A 113 3.42 8.59 11.06
C PRO A 113 4.50 8.33 10.01
N PHE A 114 4.45 7.20 9.32
CA PHE A 114 5.35 6.89 8.21
C PHE A 114 4.72 7.34 6.90
N ALA A 115 4.54 8.65 6.73
CA ALA A 115 3.64 9.19 5.72
C ALA A 115 4.34 9.68 4.46
N ASP A 116 5.52 10.27 4.61
CA ASP A 116 6.30 10.87 3.53
C ASP A 116 7.80 10.53 3.61
N PRO A 117 8.62 10.87 2.60
CA PRO A 117 10.03 10.50 2.59
C PRO A 117 10.85 11.14 3.72
N TYR A 118 10.42 12.27 4.30
CA TYR A 118 11.08 12.84 5.47
C TYR A 118 10.85 11.95 6.69
N ASP A 119 9.62 11.47 6.89
CA ASP A 119 9.34 10.47 7.92
C ASP A 119 10.19 9.22 7.71
N GLY A 120 10.29 8.76 6.46
CA GLY A 120 11.17 7.68 6.02
C GLY A 120 12.62 7.84 6.49
N GLN A 121 13.21 8.99 6.19
CA GLN A 121 14.59 9.32 6.58
C GLN A 121 14.74 9.42 8.09
N VAL A 122 13.79 10.06 8.78
CA VAL A 122 13.83 10.19 10.25
C VAL A 122 13.75 8.81 10.90
N SER A 123 12.86 7.92 10.45
CA SER A 123 12.71 6.58 11.03
C SER A 123 13.97 5.71 10.91
N ILE A 124 14.76 5.89 9.85
CA ILE A 124 15.99 5.12 9.65
C ILE A 124 17.24 5.80 10.25
N ALA A 125 17.18 7.11 10.48
CA ALA A 125 18.32 7.91 10.99
C ALA A 125 18.29 8.09 12.51
N VAL A 126 17.09 8.18 13.10
CA VAL A 126 16.95 8.26 14.56
C VAL A 126 17.18 6.88 15.12
N CYS A 127 18.31 6.69 15.80
CA CYS A 127 18.59 5.43 16.46
C CYS A 127 17.52 5.13 17.51
N THR A 128 17.16 3.86 17.61
CA THR A 128 16.27 3.35 18.62
C THR A 128 16.78 3.70 20.01
N SER A 129 15.92 4.27 20.85
CA SER A 129 16.23 4.47 22.28
C SER A 129 16.20 3.10 22.97
N PRO A 130 17.24 2.70 23.71
CA PRO A 130 17.25 1.40 24.39
C PRO A 130 16.11 1.29 25.38
N GLU A 131 15.75 2.40 26.02
CA GLU A 131 14.65 2.48 26.97
C GLU A 131 13.29 2.16 26.33
N THR A 132 13.14 2.36 25.01
CA THR A 132 11.88 2.11 24.31
C THR A 132 11.74 0.71 23.75
N VAL A 133 12.82 -0.06 23.62
CA VAL A 133 12.78 -1.42 23.02
C VAL A 133 13.37 -2.52 23.88
N ARG A 134 14.02 -2.19 25.01
CA ARG A 134 14.64 -3.18 25.88
C ARG A 134 13.62 -4.19 26.38
N GLY A 135 13.92 -5.47 26.17
CA GLY A 135 13.08 -6.59 26.59
C GLY A 135 11.86 -6.84 25.71
N MET A 136 11.73 -6.16 24.57
CA MET A 136 10.68 -6.42 23.59
C MET A 136 11.10 -7.54 22.63
N GLU A 137 10.13 -8.28 22.12
CA GLU A 137 10.28 -9.26 21.04
C GLU A 137 10.06 -8.59 19.66
N LEU A 138 10.49 -9.25 18.55
CA LEU A 138 10.24 -8.71 17.19
C LEU A 138 8.76 -8.52 16.88
N ALA A 139 7.87 -9.35 17.42
CA ALA A 139 6.43 -9.25 17.22
C ALA A 139 5.83 -7.95 17.77
N GLU A 140 6.54 -7.26 18.67
CA GLU A 140 6.10 -6.00 19.27
C GLU A 140 6.68 -4.76 18.57
N LEU A 141 7.53 -4.98 17.55
CA LEU A 141 8.33 -3.94 16.92
C LEU A 141 7.98 -3.76 15.46
N ARG A 142 8.27 -2.58 14.94
CA ARG A 142 8.24 -2.29 13.51
C ARG A 142 9.66 -2.10 12.99
N ALA A 143 9.93 -2.70 11.84
CA ALA A 143 11.15 -2.52 11.10
C ALA A 143 11.00 -1.36 10.11
N TYR A 144 12.06 -0.56 10.01
CA TYR A 144 12.19 0.55 9.09
C TYR A 144 13.47 0.37 8.30
N LEU A 145 13.36 0.30 6.98
CA LEU A 145 14.50 0.08 6.10
C LEU A 145 14.57 1.22 5.11
N GLY A 146 15.77 1.73 4.88
CA GLY A 146 16.04 2.78 3.90
C GLY A 146 17.10 2.34 2.92
N TYR A 147 16.86 2.64 1.65
CA TYR A 147 17.76 2.29 0.57
C TYR A 147 17.78 3.39 -0.48
N PHE A 148 18.88 3.46 -1.24
CA PHE A 148 18.96 4.36 -2.37
C PHE A 148 19.76 3.76 -3.52
N ALA A 149 19.47 4.22 -4.72
CA ALA A 149 20.27 4.00 -5.92
C ALA A 149 20.59 5.37 -6.53
N TRP A 150 21.86 5.59 -6.86
CA TRP A 150 22.37 6.86 -7.38
C TRP A 150 22.97 6.66 -8.77
N ARG A 151 23.07 7.75 -9.56
CA ARG A 151 23.47 7.73 -10.99
C ARG A 151 22.55 6.87 -11.86
N VAL A 152 21.26 6.90 -11.54
CA VAL A 152 20.20 6.23 -12.30
C VAL A 152 19.23 7.27 -12.83
N ASP A 153 18.50 6.96 -13.89
CA ASP A 153 17.38 7.79 -14.35
C ASP A 153 16.13 7.51 -13.47
N GLY A 154 16.09 8.11 -12.28
CA GLY A 154 15.05 7.82 -11.29
C GLY A 154 13.64 8.24 -11.71
N LEU A 155 13.51 9.04 -12.77
CA LEU A 155 12.24 9.41 -13.39
C LEU A 155 11.78 8.38 -14.45
N GLY A 156 12.59 7.36 -14.75
CA GLY A 156 12.21 6.19 -15.55
C GLY A 156 11.23 5.25 -14.83
N PRO A 157 10.66 4.24 -15.52
CA PRO A 157 9.85 3.21 -14.88
C PRO A 157 10.72 2.37 -13.94
N LEU A 158 10.16 2.03 -12.78
CA LEU A 158 10.83 1.29 -11.72
C LEU A 158 10.15 -0.06 -11.49
N GLU A 159 10.94 -1.09 -11.19
CA GLU A 159 10.45 -2.39 -10.77
C GLU A 159 11.23 -2.85 -9.55
N LEU A 160 10.53 -3.10 -8.44
CA LEU A 160 11.10 -3.67 -7.22
C LEU A 160 10.61 -5.10 -7.06
N SER A 161 11.50 -6.07 -7.24
CA SER A 161 11.21 -7.49 -7.12
C SER A 161 11.63 -8.01 -5.75
N PHE A 162 10.82 -8.90 -5.18
CA PHE A 162 11.03 -9.52 -3.87
C PHE A 162 11.33 -11.02 -4.01
N PRO A 163 11.99 -11.66 -3.03
CA PRO A 163 12.27 -13.09 -3.09
C PRO A 163 11.02 -13.95 -2.90
N ARG A 164 11.10 -15.21 -3.32
CA ARG A 164 10.12 -16.23 -2.96
C ARG A 164 10.45 -16.82 -1.61
N THR A 165 9.52 -16.75 -0.68
CA THR A 165 9.66 -17.21 0.70
C THR A 165 8.59 -18.23 1.08
N GLY A 166 7.60 -18.46 0.21
CA GLY A 166 6.47 -19.35 0.46
C GLY A 166 5.36 -18.72 1.29
N ARG A 167 5.34 -17.39 1.43
CA ARG A 167 4.31 -16.65 2.18
C ARG A 167 3.00 -16.48 1.41
N ASP A 168 1.95 -16.10 2.13
CA ASP A 168 0.72 -15.59 1.52
C ASP A 168 0.94 -14.17 0.92
N PRO A 169 0.05 -13.72 0.01
CA PRO A 169 0.10 -12.36 -0.52
C PRO A 169 -0.02 -11.31 0.59
N VAL A 170 0.78 -10.25 0.50
CA VAL A 170 0.84 -9.17 1.50
C VAL A 170 0.27 -7.89 0.90
N GLU A 171 -0.56 -7.19 1.66
CA GLU A 171 -1.06 -5.87 1.28
C GLU A 171 0.02 -4.81 1.55
N VAL A 172 0.42 -4.08 0.52
CA VAL A 172 1.43 -3.02 0.57
C VAL A 172 0.80 -1.69 0.20
N THR A 173 0.90 -0.72 1.11
CA THR A 173 0.58 0.68 0.81
C THR A 173 1.78 1.31 0.12
N LEU A 174 1.64 1.57 -1.17
CA LEU A 174 2.65 2.20 -1.99
C LEU A 174 2.37 3.70 -2.13
N ARG A 175 3.33 4.52 -1.70
CA ARG A 175 3.30 5.97 -1.90
C ARG A 175 4.51 6.39 -2.71
N VAL A 176 4.28 7.19 -3.74
CA VAL A 176 5.32 7.66 -4.65
C VAL A 176 5.38 9.17 -4.56
N PHE A 177 6.60 9.66 -4.52
CA PHE A 177 6.97 11.06 -4.47
C PHE A 177 7.95 11.34 -5.61
N ASP A 178 7.84 12.54 -6.20
CA ASP A 178 8.80 13.06 -7.15
C ASP A 178 9.45 14.29 -6.49
N ASP A 179 10.72 14.17 -6.06
CA ASP A 179 11.44 15.21 -5.32
C ASP A 179 10.69 15.68 -4.05
N PHE A 180 10.34 14.73 -3.18
CA PHE A 180 9.52 14.89 -1.97
C PHE A 180 8.07 15.38 -2.17
N GLU A 181 7.66 15.71 -3.39
CA GLU A 181 6.28 16.10 -3.69
C GLU A 181 5.41 14.86 -3.95
N PRO A 182 4.22 14.72 -3.34
CA PRO A 182 3.36 13.57 -3.55
C PRO A 182 2.97 13.40 -5.03
N ALA A 183 3.37 12.29 -5.64
CA ALA A 183 2.99 11.89 -7.00
C ALA A 183 1.75 10.96 -6.97
N GLY A 184 1.66 10.12 -5.93
CA GLY A 184 0.40 9.53 -5.50
C GLY A 184 0.51 8.22 -4.74
N GLU A 185 -0.63 7.58 -4.50
CA GLU A 185 -0.79 6.49 -3.53
C GLU A 185 -1.72 5.41 -4.06
N ARG A 186 -1.38 4.14 -3.77
CA ARG A 186 -2.27 2.99 -3.99
C ARG A 186 -1.91 1.82 -3.09
N VAL A 187 -2.88 0.93 -2.90
CA VAL A 187 -2.66 -0.37 -2.29
C VAL A 187 -2.33 -1.40 -3.37
N VAL A 188 -1.28 -2.18 -3.16
CA VAL A 188 -0.82 -3.28 -4.04
C VAL A 188 -0.84 -4.57 -3.24
N PHE A 189 -1.35 -5.66 -3.84
CA PHE A 189 -1.20 -7.00 -3.28
C PHE A 189 0.08 -7.60 -3.83
N LEU A 190 1.09 -7.74 -2.97
CA LEU A 190 2.38 -8.31 -3.30
C LEU A 190 2.32 -9.82 -3.13
N GLU A 191 2.24 -10.54 -4.26
CA GLU A 191 2.36 -12.00 -4.31
C GLU A 191 3.73 -12.49 -3.82
N ASP A 192 3.86 -13.79 -3.53
CA ASP A 192 5.15 -14.43 -3.19
C ASP A 192 6.13 -14.40 -4.37
N GLY A 193 7.32 -13.82 -4.18
CA GLY A 193 8.23 -13.49 -5.28
C GLY A 193 7.72 -12.41 -6.24
N GLY A 194 6.72 -11.63 -5.81
CA GLY A 194 6.07 -10.61 -6.63
C GLY A 194 6.97 -9.41 -6.94
N THR A 195 6.46 -8.52 -7.79
CA THR A 195 7.15 -7.29 -8.19
C THR A 195 6.20 -6.10 -8.09
N ILE A 196 6.70 -4.99 -7.54
CA ILE A 196 6.01 -3.71 -7.52
C ILE A 196 6.54 -2.87 -8.68
N SER A 197 5.66 -2.44 -9.59
CA SER A 197 6.04 -1.61 -10.75
C SER A 197 5.53 -0.18 -10.62
N VAL A 198 6.40 0.81 -10.76
CA VAL A 198 6.06 2.25 -10.78
C VAL A 198 6.30 2.82 -12.19
N PRO A 199 5.26 3.30 -12.89
CA PRO A 199 5.42 3.87 -14.23
C PRO A 199 6.03 5.28 -14.20
N VAL A 200 6.57 5.73 -15.35
CA VAL A 200 7.22 7.05 -15.54
C VAL A 200 6.38 8.22 -15.02
N ALA A 201 5.13 8.29 -15.46
CA ALA A 201 4.15 9.27 -15.01
C ALA A 201 3.27 8.59 -13.96
N ALA A 202 3.77 8.54 -12.74
CA ALA A 202 2.99 8.08 -11.62
C ALA A 202 2.00 9.18 -11.20
N THR A 203 1.23 9.75 -12.13
CA THR A 203 0.01 10.49 -11.79
C THR A 203 -1.02 9.45 -11.39
N PHE A 204 -0.90 8.95 -10.15
CA PHE A 204 -1.97 8.16 -9.58
C PHE A 204 -3.15 9.11 -9.44
N ALA A 205 -4.19 8.90 -10.27
CA ALA A 205 -5.40 9.68 -10.16
C ALA A 205 -5.86 9.61 -8.69
N PRO A 206 -5.96 10.75 -7.98
CA PRO A 206 -6.34 10.74 -6.58
C PRO A 206 -7.71 10.06 -6.46
N GLY A 207 -7.74 8.88 -5.83
CA GLY A 207 -8.99 8.19 -5.51
C GLY A 207 -9.66 7.38 -6.63
N GLY A 208 -8.92 6.77 -7.55
CA GLY A 208 -9.48 5.79 -8.51
C GLY A 208 -9.89 4.43 -7.93
N SER A 209 -10.35 4.34 -6.67
CA SER A 209 -10.78 3.09 -6.03
C SER A 209 -12.31 3.02 -5.91
N LYS A 210 -12.92 2.10 -6.67
CA LYS A 210 -14.30 1.57 -6.52
C LYS A 210 -15.53 2.39 -6.98
N ILE A 211 -15.55 2.95 -8.19
CA ILE A 211 -16.84 3.33 -8.85
C ILE A 211 -17.44 2.18 -9.69
N GLY A 212 -16.70 1.08 -9.93
CA GLY A 212 -17.14 -0.01 -10.81
C GLY A 212 -18.28 -0.91 -10.29
N THR A 213 -18.47 -1.05 -8.97
CA THR A 213 -19.43 -2.04 -8.42
C THR A 213 -20.80 -1.45 -8.09
N GLY A 214 -20.88 -0.16 -7.76
CA GLY A 214 -22.16 0.50 -7.42
C GLY A 214 -23.08 0.67 -8.63
N ALA A 215 -22.53 1.00 -9.80
CA ALA A 215 -23.31 1.16 -11.03
C ALA A 215 -23.88 -0.19 -11.53
N ALA A 216 -23.13 -1.29 -11.35
CA ALA A 216 -23.61 -2.63 -11.72
C ALA A 216 -24.77 -3.11 -10.83
N ILE A 217 -24.71 -2.86 -9.51
CA ILE A 217 -25.79 -3.21 -8.58
C ILE A 217 -27.02 -2.32 -8.79
N GLY A 218 -26.82 -1.01 -9.04
CA GLY A 218 -27.90 -0.09 -9.38
C GLY A 218 -28.63 -0.45 -10.69
N ALA A 219 -27.88 -0.83 -11.73
CA ALA A 219 -28.45 -1.30 -12.99
C ALA A 219 -29.22 -2.62 -12.81
N LEU A 220 -28.71 -3.56 -12.01
CA LEU A 220 -29.39 -4.82 -11.72
C LEU A 220 -30.70 -4.60 -10.94
N ALA A 221 -30.69 -3.71 -9.94
CA ALA A 221 -31.88 -3.36 -9.17
C ALA A 221 -32.96 -2.69 -10.03
N LEU A 222 -32.56 -1.83 -10.98
CA LEU A 222 -33.48 -1.22 -11.94
C LEU A 222 -34.10 -2.25 -12.89
N ILE A 223 -33.32 -3.23 -13.37
CA ILE A 223 -33.82 -4.31 -14.23
C ILE A 223 -34.82 -5.20 -13.46
N VAL A 224 -34.56 -5.50 -12.18
CA VAL A 224 -35.48 -6.28 -11.33
C VAL A 224 -36.76 -5.50 -11.02
N ALA A 225 -36.66 -4.21 -10.72
CA ALA A 225 -37.84 -3.36 -10.48
C ALA A 225 -38.70 -3.19 -11.75
N PHE A 226 -38.07 -3.11 -12.93
CA PHE A 226 -38.78 -2.99 -14.20
C PHE A 226 -39.48 -4.29 -14.60
N THR A 227 -38.83 -5.44 -14.39
CA THR A 227 -39.44 -6.77 -14.66
C THR A 227 -40.63 -7.05 -13.73
N PHE A 228 -40.54 -6.72 -12.43
CA PHE A 228 -41.68 -6.84 -11.50
C PHE A 228 -42.85 -5.92 -11.86
N SER A 229 -42.55 -4.67 -12.26
CA SER A 229 -43.57 -3.72 -12.71
C SER A 229 -44.25 -4.16 -14.01
N TYR A 230 -43.51 -4.77 -14.94
CA TYR A 230 -44.06 -5.31 -16.18
C TYR A 230 -44.96 -6.53 -15.92
N MET A 231 -44.50 -7.48 -15.11
CA MET A 231 -45.28 -8.69 -14.79
C MET A 231 -46.56 -8.38 -14.01
N SER A 232 -46.53 -7.44 -13.06
CA SER A 232 -47.73 -7.04 -12.31
C SER A 232 -48.80 -6.37 -13.20
N ARG A 233 -48.40 -5.57 -14.20
CA ARG A 233 -49.32 -5.01 -15.19
C ARG A 233 -49.91 -6.07 -16.12
N ALA A 234 -49.10 -7.04 -16.57
CA ALA A 234 -49.57 -8.14 -17.39
C ALA A 234 -50.60 -9.02 -16.65
N ARG A 235 -50.41 -9.26 -15.35
CA ARG A 235 -51.34 -10.05 -14.52
C ARG A 235 -52.68 -9.35 -14.31
N ARG A 236 -52.69 -8.02 -14.09
CA ARG A 236 -53.95 -7.26 -13.97
C ARG A 236 -54.78 -7.26 -15.25
N ARG A 237 -54.14 -7.23 -16.43
CA ARG A 237 -54.84 -7.31 -17.72
C ARG A 237 -55.53 -8.67 -17.96
N ARG A 238 -54.94 -9.77 -17.47
CA ARG A 238 -55.57 -11.09 -17.59
C ARG A 238 -56.84 -11.23 -16.73
N HIS A 239 -56.87 -10.63 -15.54
CA HIS A 239 -58.06 -10.70 -14.69
C HIS A 239 -59.19 -9.75 -15.12
N ALA A 240 -58.87 -8.61 -15.74
CA ALA A 240 -59.89 -7.69 -16.26
C ALA A 240 -60.65 -8.24 -17.48
N GLY A 241 -60.11 -9.23 -18.19
CA GLY A 241 -60.77 -9.86 -19.33
C GLY A 241 -61.71 -11.02 -19.00
N GLN A 242 -61.82 -11.40 -17.73
CA GLN A 242 -62.54 -12.62 -17.31
C GLN A 242 -63.90 -12.36 -16.63
N SER A 243 -64.34 -11.11 -16.55
CA SER A 243 -65.60 -10.71 -15.89
C SER A 243 -66.71 -10.27 -16.86
N GLN A 244 -66.71 -10.76 -18.11
CA GLN A 244 -67.77 -10.48 -19.09
C GLN A 244 -68.35 -11.75 -19.74
N GLY A 245 -68.35 -12.87 -19.02
CA GLY A 245 -69.02 -14.11 -19.42
C GLY A 245 -70.07 -14.51 -18.40
#